data_AF-A0A9D6LAT4-F1
#
_entry.id   AF-A0A9D6LAT4-F1
#
_cell.length_a   1.000
_cell.length_b   1.000
_cell.length_c   1.000
_cell.angle_alpha   90.00
_cell.angle_beta   90.00
_cell.angle_gamma   90.00
#
_symmetry.space_group_name_H-M   'P 1'
#
loop_
_entity.id
_entity.type
_entity.pdbx_description
1 polymer ?
#
loop_
_entity_poly.entity_id
_entity_poly.type
_entity_poly.pdbx_seq_one_letter_code
_entity_poly.pdbx_strand_id
1 'polypeptide(L)'
;MGFLLDASNYKSGFLVDDEVIAGVTEMGDAARPLYAAYVSHYLTGETYAYREFERVEPALEFLATIERKWAFEGVGCTAKASATSCSTGGSCSKCSC
;
A
#
# COMPACT_ATOMS: atom_id res chain seq x y z
N MET A 1 15.25 0.30 9.69
CA MET A 1 14.99 -0.52 8.50
C MET A 1 13.54 -0.27 8.13
N GLY A 2 13.30 0.61 7.14
CA GLY A 2 11.97 1.06 6.78
C GLY A 2 11.15 -0.08 6.17
N PHE A 3 9.88 -0.17 6.54
CA PHE A 3 8.92 -1.11 5.97
C PHE A 3 8.59 -0.66 4.55
N LEU A 4 9.37 -1.12 3.57
CA LEU A 4 9.20 -0.79 2.15
C LEU A 4 8.18 -1.74 1.50
N LEU A 5 7.40 -1.20 0.57
CA LEU A 5 6.62 -2.03 -0.36
C LEU A 5 7.59 -2.88 -1.20
N ASP A 6 7.27 -4.15 -1.39
CA ASP A 6 8.01 -5.10 -2.22
C ASP A 6 7.07 -5.97 -3.07
N ALA A 7 7.62 -6.72 -4.03
CA ALA A 7 6.85 -7.54 -4.97
C ALA A 7 5.98 -8.62 -4.28
N SER A 8 6.25 -8.95 -3.02
CA SER A 8 5.49 -9.93 -2.22
C SER A 8 4.36 -9.27 -1.43
N ASN A 9 4.47 -7.97 -1.11
CA ASN A 9 3.56 -7.27 -0.21
C ASN A 9 2.73 -6.17 -0.88
N TYR A 10 3.04 -5.76 -2.11
CA TYR A 10 2.35 -4.64 -2.79
C TYR A 10 0.86 -4.84 -3.03
N LYS A 11 0.43 -6.10 -3.10
CA LYS A 11 -0.99 -6.48 -3.19
C LYS A 11 -1.69 -6.52 -1.82
N SER A 12 -0.91 -6.60 -0.75
CA SER A 12 -1.40 -6.83 0.61
C SER A 12 -1.32 -5.57 1.49
N GLY A 13 -0.98 -4.42 0.92
CA GLY A 13 -0.82 -3.19 1.68
C GLY A 13 -0.49 -1.99 0.83
N PHE A 14 -0.33 -0.87 1.51
CA PHE A 14 0.07 0.42 0.96
C PHE A 14 0.99 1.13 1.96
N LEU A 15 1.76 2.10 1.47
CA LEU A 15 2.52 3.01 2.32
C LEU A 15 1.64 4.19 2.70
N VAL A 16 1.65 4.57 3.96
CA VAL A 16 1.00 5.77 4.46
C VAL A 16 2.01 6.66 5.16
N ASP A 17 1.73 7.95 5.17
CA ASP A 17 2.37 8.96 6.00
C ASP A 17 1.25 9.81 6.63
N ASP A 18 1.60 10.83 7.41
CA ASP A 18 0.65 11.71 8.10
C ASP A 18 -0.31 12.47 7.15
N GLU A 19 0.04 12.56 5.85
CA GLU A 19 -0.67 13.33 4.82
C GLU A 19 -1.10 12.50 3.59
N VAL A 20 -0.33 11.47 3.22
CA VAL A 20 -0.46 10.81 1.92
C VAL A 20 -0.48 9.29 2.03
N ILE A 21 -1.15 8.65 1.09
CA ILE A 21 -1.14 7.21 0.84
C ILE A 21 -0.45 6.97 -0.49
N ALA A 22 0.40 5.95 -0.54
CA ALA A 22 1.12 5.51 -1.72
C ALA A 22 1.00 4.01 -1.89
N GLY A 23 0.81 3.55 -3.11
CA GLY A 23 0.64 2.14 -3.39
C GLY A 23 0.95 1.79 -4.83
N VAL A 24 1.06 0.49 -5.09
CA VAL A 24 1.13 -0.05 -6.45
C VAL A 24 -0.12 -0.85 -6.70
N THR A 25 -0.86 -0.49 -7.75
CA THR A 25 -2.02 -1.26 -8.21
C THR A 25 -1.69 -1.96 -9.52
N GLU A 26 -2.14 -3.20 -9.67
CA GLU A 26 -2.09 -3.92 -10.94
C GLU A 26 -3.34 -3.57 -11.76
N MET A 27 -3.12 -3.09 -12.97
CA MET A 27 -4.12 -2.74 -13.97
C MET A 27 -3.86 -3.55 -15.24
N GLY A 28 -4.90 -3.78 -16.04
CA GLY A 28 -4.78 -4.56 -17.27
C GLY A 28 -5.14 -6.05 -17.10
N ASP A 29 -4.84 -6.82 -18.14
CA ASP A 29 -5.21 -8.23 -18.25
C ASP A 29 -3.97 -9.11 -18.02
N ALA A 30 -4.17 -10.39 -17.68
CA ALA A 30 -3.08 -11.35 -17.45
C ALA A 30 -2.10 -11.44 -18.64
N ALA A 31 -2.55 -11.13 -19.86
CA ALA A 31 -1.70 -11.10 -21.05
C ALA A 31 -0.79 -9.85 -21.14
N ARG A 32 -1.15 -8.73 -20.49
CA ARG A 32 -0.40 -7.46 -20.47
C ARG A 32 -0.61 -6.77 -19.12
N PRO A 33 0.07 -7.25 -18.06
CA PRO A 33 -0.03 -6.62 -16.75
C PRO A 33 0.59 -5.23 -16.82
N LEU A 34 -0.13 -4.25 -16.31
CA LEU A 34 0.30 -2.89 -16.08
C LEU A 34 0.33 -2.67 -14.56
N TYR A 35 1.31 -1.94 -14.06
CA TYR A 35 1.45 -1.61 -12.65
C TYR A 35 1.47 -0.10 -12.54
N ALA A 36 0.54 0.49 -11.80
CA ALA A 36 0.61 1.92 -11.51
C ALA A 36 1.01 2.16 -10.07
N ALA A 37 2.09 2.92 -9.92
CA ALA A 37 2.43 3.55 -8.66
C ALA A 37 1.63 4.86 -8.55
N TYR A 38 0.96 5.06 -7.43
CA TYR A 38 0.23 6.28 -7.14
C TYR A 38 0.58 6.79 -5.75
N VAL A 39 0.51 8.11 -5.59
CA VAL A 39 0.59 8.83 -4.32
C VAL A 39 -0.53 9.83 -4.29
N SER A 40 -1.41 9.72 -3.30
CA SER A 40 -2.59 10.56 -3.15
C SER A 40 -2.72 11.04 -1.72
N HIS A 41 -3.28 12.23 -1.54
CA HIS A 41 -3.65 12.72 -0.22
C HIS A 41 -4.86 11.93 0.29
N TYR A 42 -4.80 11.36 1.50
CA TYR A 42 -5.92 10.54 1.99
C TYR A 42 -7.16 11.38 2.34
N LEU A 43 -6.98 12.62 2.86
CA LEU A 43 -8.11 13.52 3.16
C LEU A 43 -8.75 14.18 1.93
N THR A 44 -7.95 14.72 1.00
CA THR A 44 -8.49 15.50 -0.13
C THR A 44 -8.73 14.66 -1.37
N GLY A 45 -8.12 13.46 -1.45
CA GLY A 45 -8.15 12.62 -2.65
C GLY A 45 -7.29 13.16 -3.80
N GLU A 46 -6.49 14.21 -3.56
CA GLU A 46 -5.61 14.79 -4.57
C GLU A 46 -4.46 13.84 -4.90
N THR A 47 -4.28 13.52 -6.18
CA THR A 47 -3.17 12.67 -6.63
C THR A 47 -1.93 13.52 -6.86
N TYR A 48 -0.92 13.35 -6.02
CA TYR A 48 0.37 14.02 -6.13
C TYR A 48 1.26 13.41 -7.21
N ALA A 49 1.24 12.08 -7.30
CA ALA A 49 2.06 11.36 -8.26
C ALA A 49 1.29 10.16 -8.78
N TYR A 50 1.41 9.92 -10.08
CA TYR A 50 0.85 8.75 -10.74
C TYR A 50 1.76 8.37 -11.89
N ARG A 51 2.15 7.10 -11.95
CA ARG A 51 2.97 6.59 -13.04
C ARG A 51 2.71 5.12 -13.29
N GLU A 52 2.58 4.78 -14.56
CA GLU A 52 2.34 3.43 -15.05
C GLU A 52 3.64 2.78 -15.51
N PHE A 53 3.72 1.48 -15.28
CA PHE A 53 4.88 0.65 -15.59
C PHE A 53 4.41 -0.71 -16.10
N GLU A 54 5.19 -1.34 -16.97
CA GLU A 54 4.91 -2.71 -17.45
C GLU A 54 5.34 -3.79 -16.43
N ARG A 55 6.07 -3.39 -15.39
CA ARG A 55 6.68 -4.26 -14.38
C ARG A 55 6.50 -3.66 -12.99
N VAL A 56 6.42 -4.51 -11.97
CA VAL A 56 6.19 -4.08 -10.59
C VAL A 56 7.44 -3.45 -9.98
N GLU A 57 8.63 -3.93 -10.33
CA GLU A 57 9.91 -3.47 -9.81
C GLU A 57 10.12 -1.95 -10.03
N PRO A 58 9.98 -1.40 -11.25
CA PRO A 58 10.13 0.05 -11.46
C PRO A 58 9.02 0.88 -10.80
N ALA A 59 7.83 0.32 -10.58
CA ALA A 59 6.77 0.98 -9.81
C ALA A 59 7.15 1.11 -8.33
N LEU A 60 7.74 0.05 -7.76
CA LEU A 60 8.23 0.05 -6.38
C LEU A 60 9.45 0.95 -6.21
N GLU A 61 10.39 0.93 -7.16
CA GLU A 61 11.54 1.83 -7.16
C GLU A 61 11.09 3.29 -7.20
N PHE A 62 10.08 3.62 -8.02
CA PHE A 62 9.51 4.96 -8.06
C PHE A 62 9.02 5.42 -6.69
N LEU A 63 8.27 4.59 -5.96
CA LEU A 63 7.84 4.92 -4.60
C LEU A 63 9.01 5.03 -3.62
N ALA A 64 10.03 4.18 -3.77
CA ALA A 64 11.24 4.23 -2.95
C ALA A 64 12.07 5.50 -3.17
N THR A 65 11.96 6.17 -4.33
CA THR A 65 12.61 7.47 -4.57
C THR A 65 11.97 8.62 -3.80
N ILE A 66 10.75 8.43 -3.29
CA ILE A 66 10.03 9.46 -2.54
C ILE A 66 10.43 9.36 -1.07
N GLU A 67 11.35 10.23 -0.64
CA GLU A 67 11.81 10.31 0.75
C GLU A 67 10.70 10.86 1.67
N ARG A 68 9.95 9.95 2.31
CA ARG A 68 8.93 10.25 3.33
C ARG A 68 9.00 9.24 4.47
N LYS A 69 8.33 9.54 5.58
CA LYS A 69 8.26 8.65 6.76
C LYS A 69 7.20 7.56 6.57
N TRP A 70 7.37 6.78 5.52
CA TRP A 70 6.43 5.74 5.16
C TRP A 70 6.24 4.70 6.28
N ALA A 71 4.99 4.47 6.64
CA ALA A 71 4.52 3.34 7.41
C ALA A 71 3.76 2.38 6.48
N PHE A 72 4.02 1.08 6.60
CA PHE A 72 3.28 0.09 5.82
C PHE A 72 1.97 -0.28 6.54
N GLU A 73 0.86 -0.12 5.84
CA GLU A 73 -0.48 -0.51 6.29
C GLU A 73 -0.97 -1.69 5.44
N GLY A 74 -1.17 -2.84 6.08
CA GLY A 74 -1.60 -4.06 5.41
C GLY A 74 -3.12 -4.11 5.21
N VAL A 75 -3.59 -4.23 3.97
CA VAL A 75 -4.99 -4.54 3.64
C VAL A 75 -5.20 -6.04 3.61
N GLY A 76 -5.55 -6.58 4.78
CA GLY A 76 -5.92 -7.97 4.96
C GLY A 76 -5.68 -8.41 6.40
N CYS A 77 -6.57 -9.23 6.94
CA CYS A 77 -6.36 -9.90 8.23
C CYS A 77 -5.29 -10.98 8.08
N THR A 78 -4.05 -10.53 7.88
CA THR A 78 -2.90 -11.39 8.06
C THR A 78 -2.69 -11.51 9.55
N ALA A 79 -3.01 -12.69 10.06
CA ALA A 79 -2.78 -13.12 11.43
C ALA A 79 -1.28 -13.06 11.75
N LYS A 80 -0.79 -11.85 12.06
CA LYS A 80 0.45 -11.51 12.75
C LYS A 80 0.58 -9.99 12.92
N ALA A 81 -0.56 -9.30 13.05
CA ALA A 81 -0.54 -8.03 13.75
C ALA A 81 -0.25 -8.35 15.23
N SER A 82 1.01 -8.23 15.62
CA SER A 82 1.38 -7.81 16.98
C SER A 82 0.92 -6.37 17.21
N ALA A 83 -0.35 -6.08 16.88
CA ALA A 83 -1.05 -4.87 17.20
C ALA A 83 -1.64 -5.08 18.59
N THR A 84 -0.82 -4.75 19.58
CA THR A 84 -1.30 -4.35 20.90
C THR A 84 -2.17 -3.10 20.71
N SER A 85 -3.43 -3.28 20.33
CA SER A 85 -4.58 -2.42 20.65
C SER A 85 -5.80 -2.76 19.77
N CYS A 86 -6.43 -3.89 20.06
CA CYS A 86 -7.88 -4.00 19.86
C CYS A 86 -8.55 -3.15 20.95
N SER A 87 -8.78 -1.87 20.67
CA SER A 87 -9.58 -1.02 21.55
C SER A 87 -10.99 -1.59 21.65
N THR A 88 -11.29 -2.07 22.85
CA THR A 88 -12.55 -2.56 23.41
C THR A 88 -13.81 -2.05 22.69
N GLY A 89 -14.49 -2.90 21.92
CA GLY A 89 -15.94 -2.77 21.70
C GLY A 89 -16.49 -2.62 20.28
N GLY A 90 -15.69 -2.79 19.21
CA GLY A 90 -16.19 -2.73 17.82
C GLY A 90 -15.94 -4.02 17.05
N SER A 91 -16.98 -4.80 16.79
CA SER A 91 -16.92 -6.04 16.02
C SER A 91 -16.41 -5.82 14.59
N CYS A 92 -15.14 -6.17 14.32
CA CYS A 92 -14.64 -6.40 12.96
C CYS A 92 -15.21 -7.70 12.40
N SER A 93 -16.48 -7.62 11.97
CA SER A 93 -17.24 -8.73 11.40
C SER A 93 -16.75 -9.00 9.97
N LYS A 94 -15.63 -9.71 9.82
CA LYS A 94 -15.30 -10.61 8.68
C LYS A 94 -13.88 -11.19 8.69
N CYS A 95 -13.18 -11.17 9.83
CA CYS A 95 -11.93 -11.90 9.96
C CYS A 95 -12.08 -13.01 10.96
N SER A 96 -12.32 -14.21 10.45
CA SER A 96 -12.32 -15.44 11.24
C SER A 96 -10.91 -15.67 11.78
N CYS A 97 -10.77 -15.66 13.11
CA CYS A 97 -9.59 -16.19 13.80
C CYS A 97 -9.49 -17.71 13.64
#